data_AF-A0A085TWN8-F1
#
_entry.id   AF-A0A085TWN8-F1
#
_cell.length_a   1.000
_cell.length_b   1.000
_cell.length_c   1.000
_cell.angle_alpha   90.00
_cell.angle_beta   90.00
_cell.angle_gamma   90.00
#
_symmetry.space_group_name_H-M   'P 1'
#
loop_
_entity.id
_entity.type
_entity.pdbx_description
1 polymer ?
#
loop_
_entity_poly.entity_id
_entity_poly.type
_entity_poly.pdbx_seq_one_letter_code
_entity_poly.pdbx_strand_id
1 'polypeptide(L)'
;MKEISHHLPDWLIRSYATGSLGHAFSLVVAAHVSQCDDCRARLEAEELAGGLVLETLDTVAPSDDLRARIFDGLDADPSPEPAKPQRTGIYPGAVVEAMGGPEPRWRSLGGGIRQAILSEDGEGSARLLYIPPGMAVPDHGHNGLELTLVLQGSFSDETGRFGVGDVEVATDDLDHTPVAGMEDVCICLAATDAPLRFKSLLPRMLQPIFRI
;
A
#
# COMPACT_ATOMS: atom_id res chain seq x y z
N MET A 1 12.80 2.86 -17.30
CA MET A 1 11.67 2.75 -16.37
C MET A 1 10.41 3.04 -17.17
N LYS A 2 9.32 2.28 -16.96
CA LYS A 2 8.03 2.68 -17.53
C LYS A 2 7.59 3.96 -16.81
N GLU A 3 7.01 4.89 -17.56
CA GLU A 3 6.51 6.17 -17.03
C GLU A 3 5.28 5.90 -16.16
N ILE A 4 5.30 6.37 -14.91
CA ILE A 4 4.15 6.33 -14.01
C ILE A 4 3.24 7.49 -14.40
N SER A 5 1.95 7.23 -14.55
CA SER A 5 0.94 8.19 -15.02
C SER A 5 -0.19 8.41 -14.01
N HIS A 6 -0.38 7.47 -13.07
CA HIS A 6 -1.38 7.57 -12.01
C HIS A 6 -0.67 7.65 -10.65
N HIS A 7 -0.87 8.78 -9.98
CA HIS A 7 -0.14 9.18 -8.78
C HIS A 7 -1.06 9.28 -7.57
N LEU A 8 -0.48 9.26 -6.37
CA LEU A 8 -1.23 9.53 -5.14
C LEU A 8 -1.74 10.99 -5.13
N PRO A 9 -2.97 11.25 -4.68
CA PRO A 9 -3.47 12.61 -4.47
C PRO A 9 -2.80 13.26 -3.25
N ASP A 10 -2.75 14.61 -3.23
CA ASP A 10 -2.03 15.36 -2.18
C ASP A 10 -2.52 15.03 -0.77
N TRP A 11 -3.84 14.86 -0.60
CA TRP A 11 -4.42 14.56 0.70
C TRP A 11 -3.90 13.25 1.29
N LEU A 12 -3.64 12.24 0.46
CA LEU A 12 -3.18 10.94 0.90
C LEU A 12 -1.69 10.98 1.26
N ILE A 13 -0.88 11.72 0.49
CA ILE A 13 0.52 12.00 0.81
C ILE A 13 0.61 12.74 2.14
N ARG A 14 -0.22 13.76 2.36
CA ARG A 14 -0.27 14.50 3.62
C ARG A 14 -0.68 13.61 4.79
N SER A 15 -1.71 12.78 4.64
CA SER A 15 -2.14 11.87 5.71
C SER A 15 -1.05 10.86 6.10
N TYR A 16 -0.26 10.41 5.12
CA TYR A 16 0.93 9.59 5.37
C TYR A 16 2.01 10.38 6.11
N ALA A 17 2.36 11.59 5.63
CA ALA A 17 3.38 12.44 6.25
C ALA A 17 3.06 12.83 7.71
N THR A 18 1.77 13.00 8.05
CA THR A 18 1.34 13.31 9.42
C THR A 18 1.18 12.07 10.31
N GLY A 19 1.38 10.86 9.78
CA GLY A 19 1.19 9.60 10.51
C GLY A 19 -0.27 9.30 10.88
N SER A 20 -1.24 9.92 10.19
CA SER A 20 -2.67 9.75 10.45
C SER A 20 -3.34 8.67 9.58
N LEU A 21 -2.59 8.12 8.61
CA LEU A 21 -3.08 7.12 7.68
C LEU A 21 -2.95 5.69 8.27
N GLY A 22 -4.03 4.93 8.25
CA GLY A 22 -4.05 3.53 8.72
C GLY A 22 -2.98 2.66 8.07
N HIS A 23 -2.54 1.61 8.78
CA HIS A 23 -1.37 0.82 8.40
C HIS A 23 -1.45 0.24 6.98
N ALA A 24 -2.62 -0.30 6.60
CA ALA A 24 -2.84 -0.89 5.28
C ALA A 24 -2.59 0.08 4.13
N PHE A 25 -3.10 1.31 4.23
CA PHE A 25 -2.90 2.34 3.22
C PHE A 25 -1.48 2.92 3.25
N SER A 26 -0.91 3.07 4.46
CA SER A 26 0.49 3.49 4.63
C SER A 26 1.47 2.56 3.92
N LEU A 27 1.18 1.25 3.88
CA LEU A 27 1.97 0.27 3.11
C LEU A 27 1.93 0.55 1.60
N VAL A 28 0.76 0.88 1.04
CA VAL A 28 0.61 1.22 -0.39
C VAL A 28 1.36 2.51 -0.73
N VAL A 29 1.20 3.55 0.10
CA VAL A 29 1.90 4.83 -0.08
C VAL A 29 3.40 4.62 -0.04
N ALA A 30 3.94 3.94 0.98
CA ALA A 30 5.35 3.63 1.11
C ALA A 30 5.90 2.85 -0.10
N ALA A 31 5.14 1.86 -0.59
CA ALA A 31 5.50 1.08 -1.75
C ALA A 31 5.54 1.93 -3.04
N HIS A 32 4.58 2.84 -3.23
CA HIS A 32 4.54 3.72 -4.40
C HIS A 32 5.63 4.80 -4.38
N VAL A 33 5.81 5.54 -3.27
CA VAL A 33 6.83 6.61 -3.19
C VAL A 33 8.25 6.07 -3.32
N SER A 34 8.49 4.80 -2.96
CA SER A 34 9.78 4.16 -3.21
C SER A 34 10.11 3.97 -4.70
N GLN A 35 9.11 4.08 -5.58
CA GLN A 35 9.19 3.83 -7.03
C GLN A 35 8.83 5.05 -7.89
N CYS A 36 8.12 6.04 -7.33
CA CYS A 36 7.66 7.24 -8.03
C CYS A 36 8.34 8.48 -7.47
N ASP A 37 9.27 9.06 -8.22
CA ASP A 37 10.05 10.23 -7.77
C ASP A 37 9.19 11.50 -7.62
N ASP A 38 8.13 11.66 -8.41
CA ASP A 38 7.20 12.79 -8.28
C ASP A 38 6.45 12.75 -6.94
N CYS A 39 5.94 11.57 -6.56
CA CYS A 39 5.27 11.38 -5.29
C CYS A 39 6.26 11.42 -4.11
N ARG A 40 7.51 10.96 -4.31
CA ARG A 40 8.58 11.09 -3.32
C ARG A 40 8.90 12.56 -3.04
N ALA A 41 9.05 13.38 -4.08
CA ALA A 41 9.32 14.81 -3.93
C ALA A 41 8.16 15.55 -3.22
N ARG A 42 6.91 15.18 -3.54
CA ARG A 42 5.72 15.71 -2.84
C ARG A 42 5.67 15.31 -1.37
N LEU A 43 6.05 14.07 -1.05
CA LEU A 43 6.17 13.61 0.33
C LEU A 43 7.24 14.39 1.10
N GLU A 44 8.45 14.53 0.53
CA GLU A 44 9.55 15.27 1.14
C GLU A 44 9.15 16.74 1.43
N ALA A 45 8.32 17.35 0.58
CA ALA A 45 7.80 18.69 0.80
C ALA A 45 6.83 18.77 1.99
N GLU A 46 5.94 17.78 2.16
CA GLU A 46 5.04 17.71 3.32
C GLU A 46 5.82 17.42 4.61
N GLU A 47 6.84 16.54 4.57
CA GLU A 47 7.73 16.27 5.70
C GLU A 47 8.54 17.50 6.12
N LEU A 48 9.07 18.27 5.15
CA LEU A 48 9.76 19.53 5.40
C LEU A 48 8.83 20.55 6.08
N ALA A 49 7.58 20.66 5.62
CA ALA A 49 6.60 21.53 6.25
C ALA A 49 6.32 21.10 7.71
N GLY A 50 6.21 19.79 7.96
CA GLY A 50 6.10 19.23 9.32
C GLY A 50 7.31 19.56 10.20
N GLY A 51 8.52 19.47 9.64
CA GLY A 51 9.76 19.88 10.32
C GLY A 51 9.76 21.37 10.69
N LEU A 52 9.31 22.24 9.80
CA LEU A 52 9.18 23.68 10.10
C LEU A 52 8.17 23.96 11.21
N VAL A 53 7.06 23.21 11.26
CA VAL A 53 6.10 23.33 12.38
C VAL A 53 6.76 22.88 13.69
N LEU A 54 7.49 21.76 13.69
CA LEU A 54 8.19 21.23 14.86
C LEU A 54 9.18 22.24 15.47
N GLU A 55 9.92 22.98 14.63
CA GLU A 55 10.85 24.04 15.04
C GLU A 55 10.17 25.24 15.74
N THR A 56 8.84 25.39 15.59
CA THR A 56 8.08 26.48 16.23
C THR A 56 7.40 26.09 17.53
N LEU A 57 7.44 24.81 17.91
CA LEU A 57 6.76 24.32 19.11
C LEU A 57 7.55 24.67 20.37
N ASP A 58 6.82 24.90 21.47
CA ASP A 58 7.43 25.08 22.78
C ASP A 58 8.19 23.80 23.20
N THR A 59 9.39 23.99 23.72
CA THR A 59 10.22 22.87 24.19
C THR A 59 9.75 22.37 25.56
N VAL A 60 9.73 21.05 25.75
CA VAL A 60 9.56 20.43 27.07
C VAL A 60 10.93 19.97 27.56
N ALA A 61 11.31 20.37 28.77
CA ALA A 61 12.56 19.94 29.37
C ALA A 61 12.55 18.41 29.61
N PRO A 62 13.54 17.66 29.09
CA PRO A 62 13.69 16.25 29.42
C PRO A 62 14.20 16.07 30.86
N SER A 63 14.29 14.81 31.32
CA SER A 63 14.96 14.53 32.59
C SER A 63 16.47 14.86 32.52
N ASP A 64 17.03 15.32 33.64
CA ASP A 64 18.44 15.77 33.72
C ASP A 64 19.46 14.68 33.30
N ASP A 65 19.08 13.42 33.48
CA ASP A 65 19.91 12.25 33.17
C ASP A 65 19.74 11.74 31.73
N LEU A 66 18.77 12.23 30.95
CA LEU A 66 18.45 11.70 29.62
C LEU A 66 19.68 11.74 28.70
N ARG A 67 20.40 12.86 28.71
CA ARG A 67 21.61 13.03 27.89
C ARG A 67 22.67 11.99 28.26
N ALA A 68 22.94 11.78 29.54
CA ALA A 68 23.92 10.78 29.98
C ALA A 68 23.50 9.38 29.56
N ARG A 69 22.23 9.00 29.79
CA ARG A 69 21.69 7.69 29.40
C ARG A 69 21.77 7.42 27.90
N ILE A 70 21.53 8.43 27.05
CA ILE A 70 21.69 8.28 25.59
C ILE A 70 23.15 8.03 25.23
N PHE A 71 24.08 8.81 25.79
CA PHE A 71 25.51 8.69 25.47
C PHE A 71 26.09 7.36 25.95
N ASP A 72 25.77 6.93 27.17
CA ASP A 72 26.18 5.62 27.70
C ASP A 72 25.64 4.46 26.81
N GLY A 73 24.46 4.65 26.20
CA GLY A 73 23.88 3.69 25.26
C GLY A 73 24.58 3.63 23.90
N LEU A 74 25.26 4.70 23.47
CA LEU A 74 26.03 4.72 22.22
C LEU A 74 27.35 3.95 22.34
N ASP A 75 27.90 3.83 23.55
CA ASP A 75 29.13 3.08 23.83
C ASP A 75 28.88 1.56 24.00
N ALA A 76 27.62 1.14 24.06
CA ALA A 76 27.26 -0.27 24.06
C ALA A 76 27.48 -0.88 22.66
N ASP A 77 27.88 -2.16 22.61
CA ASP A 77 27.92 -2.89 21.34
C ASP A 77 26.53 -2.79 20.67
N PRO A 78 26.43 -2.28 19.44
CA PRO A 78 25.16 -2.13 18.79
C PRO A 78 24.54 -3.52 18.66
N SER A 79 23.32 -3.69 19.18
CA SER A 79 22.52 -4.85 18.81
C SER A 79 22.44 -4.86 17.29
N PRO A 80 22.65 -6.01 16.62
CA PRO A 80 22.63 -6.07 15.17
C PRO A 80 21.31 -5.48 14.68
N GLU A 81 21.39 -4.34 13.98
CA GLU A 81 20.19 -3.71 13.44
C GLU A 81 19.52 -4.71 12.48
N PRO A 82 18.20 -4.90 12.59
CA PRO A 82 17.49 -5.67 11.57
C PRO A 82 17.77 -5.02 10.22
N ALA A 83 18.22 -5.83 9.25
CA ALA A 83 18.54 -5.34 7.92
C ALA A 83 17.31 -4.62 7.34
N LYS A 84 17.51 -3.40 6.84
CA LYS A 84 16.44 -2.64 6.20
C LYS A 84 15.83 -3.47 5.06
N PRO A 85 14.50 -3.62 4.99
CA PRO A 85 13.84 -4.37 3.95
C PRO A 85 14.25 -3.85 2.57
N GLN A 86 14.88 -4.71 1.77
CA GLN A 86 15.31 -4.37 0.42
C GLN A 86 14.28 -4.85 -0.60
N ARG A 87 14.17 -4.11 -1.71
CA ARG A 87 13.38 -4.54 -2.86
C ARG A 87 13.82 -5.92 -3.31
N THR A 88 12.86 -6.82 -3.51
CA THR A 88 13.13 -8.18 -4.01
C THR A 88 12.27 -8.43 -5.25
N GLY A 89 12.91 -8.47 -6.42
CA GLY A 89 12.20 -8.55 -7.70
C GLY A 89 11.22 -7.40 -7.88
N ILE A 90 9.94 -7.73 -8.08
CA ILE A 90 8.87 -6.75 -8.25
C ILE A 90 8.43 -6.09 -6.94
N TYR A 91 8.76 -6.66 -5.78
CA TYR A 91 8.22 -6.24 -4.48
C TYR A 91 9.08 -5.14 -3.84
N PRO A 92 8.53 -3.93 -3.60
CA PRO A 92 9.20 -2.87 -2.84
C PRO A 92 9.54 -3.29 -1.41
N GLY A 93 10.51 -2.62 -0.78
CA GLY A 93 10.99 -2.95 0.57
C GLY A 93 9.87 -3.06 1.61
N ALA A 94 8.95 -2.09 1.64
CA ALA A 94 7.80 -2.11 2.56
C ALA A 94 6.90 -3.35 2.35
N VAL A 95 6.72 -3.79 1.10
CA VAL A 95 5.97 -5.01 0.77
C VAL A 95 6.73 -6.26 1.22
N VAL A 96 8.05 -6.28 1.03
CA VAL A 96 8.91 -7.38 1.50
C VAL A 96 8.86 -7.54 3.01
N GLU A 97 8.89 -6.41 3.74
CA GLU A 97 8.72 -6.39 5.19
C GLU A 97 7.36 -6.97 5.60
N ALA A 98 6.28 -6.47 4.99
CA ALA A 98 4.92 -6.91 5.31
C ALA A 98 4.65 -8.39 4.96
N MET A 99 5.37 -8.96 3.98
CA MET A 99 5.28 -10.39 3.68
C MET A 99 5.89 -11.28 4.79
N GLY A 100 6.80 -10.75 5.61
CA GLY A 100 7.48 -11.50 6.68
C GLY A 100 8.30 -12.71 6.16
N GLY A 101 8.71 -12.69 4.90
CA GLY A 101 9.41 -13.79 4.23
C GLY A 101 9.75 -13.50 2.76
N PRO A 102 10.47 -14.41 2.09
CA PRO A 102 10.99 -14.17 0.73
C PRO A 102 9.93 -14.21 -0.37
N GLU A 103 8.76 -14.83 -0.12
CA GLU A 103 7.69 -15.00 -1.10
C GLU A 103 6.29 -14.82 -0.46
N PRO A 104 5.29 -14.33 -1.23
CA PRO A 104 3.92 -14.23 -0.75
C PRO A 104 3.30 -15.59 -0.43
N ARG A 105 2.53 -15.66 0.65
CA ARG A 105 1.74 -16.86 1.02
C ARG A 105 0.41 -16.88 0.28
N TRP A 106 0.44 -17.26 -0.99
CA TRP A 106 -0.74 -17.28 -1.86
C TRP A 106 -1.85 -18.24 -1.41
N ARG A 107 -3.09 -17.78 -1.52
CA ARG A 107 -4.33 -18.55 -1.35
C ARG A 107 -5.20 -18.36 -2.58
N SER A 108 -5.74 -19.46 -3.12
CA SER A 108 -6.62 -19.41 -4.28
C SER A 108 -7.98 -18.81 -3.92
N LEU A 109 -8.50 -17.95 -4.80
CA LEU A 109 -9.85 -17.38 -4.73
C LEU A 109 -10.80 -17.96 -5.80
N GLY A 110 -10.30 -18.80 -6.69
CA GLY A 110 -11.05 -19.32 -7.85
C GLY A 110 -10.73 -18.58 -9.15
N GLY A 111 -11.05 -19.20 -10.29
CA GLY A 111 -10.71 -18.63 -11.61
C GLY A 111 -9.21 -18.45 -11.88
N GLY A 112 -8.33 -19.03 -11.06
CA GLY A 112 -6.88 -18.78 -11.12
C GLY A 112 -6.43 -17.51 -10.41
N ILE A 113 -7.34 -16.70 -9.87
CA ILE A 113 -7.04 -15.56 -9.01
C ILE A 113 -6.51 -16.06 -7.67
N ARG A 114 -5.49 -15.39 -7.13
CA ARG A 114 -4.92 -15.69 -5.80
C ARG A 114 -4.75 -14.42 -5.00
N GLN A 115 -4.75 -14.55 -3.69
CA GLN A 115 -4.41 -13.46 -2.78
C GLN A 115 -3.38 -13.87 -1.73
N ALA A 116 -2.63 -12.91 -1.19
CA ALA A 116 -1.84 -13.07 0.01
C ALA A 116 -2.10 -11.88 0.93
N ILE A 117 -2.70 -12.13 2.10
CA ILE A 117 -2.96 -11.08 3.09
C ILE A 117 -1.64 -10.70 3.76
N LEU A 118 -1.32 -9.40 3.75
CA LEU A 118 -0.11 -8.84 4.35
C LEU A 118 -0.42 -8.27 5.74
N SER A 119 -1.55 -7.56 5.87
CA SER A 119 -2.06 -7.05 7.14
C SER A 119 -3.59 -7.02 7.11
N GLU A 120 -4.21 -7.22 8.28
CA GLU A 120 -5.65 -7.12 8.46
C GLU A 120 -5.92 -6.80 9.94
N ASP A 121 -6.60 -5.69 10.20
CA ASP A 121 -6.99 -5.25 11.53
C ASP A 121 -8.38 -4.59 11.49
N GLY A 122 -8.77 -3.91 12.57
CA GLY A 122 -10.07 -3.23 12.66
C GLY A 122 -10.19 -1.96 11.83
N GLU A 123 -9.10 -1.45 11.27
CA GLU A 123 -9.04 -0.21 10.48
C GLU A 123 -8.91 -0.48 8.97
N GLY A 124 -8.50 -1.69 8.59
CA GLY A 124 -8.49 -2.11 7.19
C GLY A 124 -7.63 -3.33 6.93
N SER A 125 -7.38 -3.60 5.65
CA SER A 125 -6.52 -4.71 5.23
C SER A 125 -5.67 -4.34 4.03
N ALA A 126 -4.48 -4.93 3.95
CA ALA A 126 -3.60 -4.88 2.79
C ALA A 126 -3.29 -6.28 2.30
N ARG A 127 -3.34 -6.49 0.99
CA ARG A 127 -3.17 -7.79 0.35
C ARG A 127 -2.49 -7.68 -1.00
N LEU A 128 -1.77 -8.72 -1.37
CA LEU A 128 -1.35 -8.92 -2.75
C LEU A 128 -2.45 -9.66 -3.51
N LEU A 129 -2.72 -9.24 -4.73
CA LEU A 129 -3.59 -9.91 -5.69
C LEU A 129 -2.75 -10.43 -6.86
N TYR A 130 -3.02 -11.68 -7.26
CA TYR A 130 -2.53 -12.30 -8.48
C TYR A 130 -3.73 -12.51 -9.40
N ILE A 131 -3.72 -11.87 -10.57
CA ILE A 131 -4.82 -11.91 -11.52
C ILE A 131 -4.26 -12.41 -12.87
N PRO A 132 -4.72 -13.58 -13.37
CA PRO A 132 -4.27 -14.10 -14.66
C PRO A 132 -4.58 -13.14 -15.83
N PRO A 133 -3.81 -13.19 -16.93
CA PRO A 133 -4.05 -12.35 -18.09
C PRO A 133 -5.49 -12.44 -18.61
N GLY A 134 -6.11 -11.28 -18.88
CA GLY A 134 -7.49 -11.18 -19.38
C GLY A 134 -8.58 -11.55 -18.37
N MET A 135 -8.23 -11.88 -17.13
CA MET A 135 -9.22 -12.18 -16.10
C MET A 135 -9.79 -10.89 -15.51
N ALA A 136 -11.11 -10.86 -15.36
CA ALA A 136 -11.81 -9.80 -14.66
C ALA A 136 -11.95 -10.14 -13.17
N VAL A 137 -11.68 -9.17 -12.31
CA VAL A 137 -12.15 -9.20 -10.92
C VAL A 137 -13.64 -8.83 -10.95
N PRO A 138 -14.54 -9.60 -10.33
CA PRO A 138 -15.97 -9.33 -10.39
C PRO A 138 -16.32 -7.91 -9.97
N ASP A 139 -17.30 -7.32 -10.65
CA ASP A 139 -17.87 -6.01 -10.36
C ASP A 139 -18.18 -5.83 -8.86
N HIS A 140 -17.58 -4.79 -8.29
CA HIS A 140 -17.69 -4.44 -6.89
C HIS A 140 -17.69 -2.92 -6.73
N GLY A 141 -18.37 -2.48 -5.67
CA GLY A 141 -18.22 -1.13 -5.14
C GLY A 141 -17.54 -1.14 -3.77
N HIS A 142 -17.10 0.04 -3.35
CA HIS A 142 -16.38 0.24 -2.08
C HIS A 142 -17.31 0.86 -1.01
N ASN A 143 -17.02 0.61 0.26
CA ASN A 143 -17.70 1.25 1.41
C ASN A 143 -16.84 2.36 2.02
N GLY A 144 -15.82 2.80 1.29
CA GLY A 144 -14.76 3.68 1.75
C GLY A 144 -13.65 3.76 0.71
N LEU A 145 -12.42 3.89 1.16
CA LEU A 145 -11.25 4.05 0.30
C LEU A 145 -10.67 2.69 -0.12
N GLU A 146 -10.39 2.54 -1.41
CA GLU A 146 -9.54 1.49 -1.96
C GLU A 146 -8.32 2.09 -2.68
N LEU A 147 -7.14 1.53 -2.43
CA LEU A 147 -5.92 1.83 -3.18
C LEU A 147 -5.41 0.56 -3.85
N THR A 148 -5.11 0.64 -5.15
CA THR A 148 -4.54 -0.49 -5.90
C THR A 148 -3.28 -0.06 -6.64
N LEU A 149 -2.12 -0.53 -6.15
CA LEU A 149 -0.80 -0.32 -6.75
C LEU A 149 -0.40 -1.52 -7.61
N VAL A 150 -0.08 -1.29 -8.89
CA VAL A 150 0.39 -2.36 -9.79
C VAL A 150 1.89 -2.61 -9.59
N LEU A 151 2.25 -3.87 -9.30
CA LEU A 151 3.64 -4.33 -9.13
C LEU A 151 4.16 -5.10 -10.35
N GLN A 152 3.28 -5.78 -11.08
CA GLN A 152 3.58 -6.48 -12.33
C GLN A 152 2.36 -6.44 -13.27
N GLY A 153 2.62 -6.46 -14.58
CA GLY A 153 1.56 -6.46 -15.60
C GLY A 153 0.84 -5.12 -15.70
N SER A 154 -0.46 -5.18 -15.94
CA SER A 154 -1.38 -4.03 -15.93
C SER A 154 -2.82 -4.50 -15.69
N PHE A 155 -3.70 -3.57 -15.34
CA PHE A 155 -5.15 -3.76 -15.47
C PHE A 155 -5.79 -2.53 -16.11
N SER A 156 -7.04 -2.66 -16.51
CA SER A 156 -7.87 -1.55 -16.97
C SER A 156 -9.28 -1.67 -16.41
N ASP A 157 -9.89 -0.53 -16.16
CA ASP A 157 -11.24 -0.40 -15.62
C ASP A 157 -11.93 0.83 -16.28
N GLU A 158 -13.00 1.31 -15.68
CA GLU A 158 -13.76 2.49 -16.07
C GLU A 158 -12.97 3.80 -15.96
N THR A 159 -11.94 3.86 -15.11
CA THR A 159 -11.15 5.07 -14.83
C THR A 159 -9.89 5.17 -15.69
N GLY A 160 -9.37 4.06 -16.18
CA GLY A 160 -8.25 4.07 -17.12
C GLY A 160 -7.48 2.76 -17.22
N ARG A 161 -6.20 2.87 -17.59
CA ARG A 161 -5.26 1.75 -17.63
C ARG A 161 -4.12 2.01 -16.65
N PHE A 162 -3.87 1.05 -15.78
CA PHE A 162 -2.85 1.13 -14.74
C PHE A 162 -1.74 0.11 -15.02
N GLY A 163 -0.52 0.59 -15.21
CA GLY A 163 0.68 -0.22 -15.38
C GLY A 163 1.56 -0.25 -14.14
N VAL A 164 2.67 -1.00 -14.19
CA VAL A 164 3.63 -1.10 -13.07
C VAL A 164 4.02 0.28 -12.52
N GLY A 165 3.77 0.48 -11.23
CA GLY A 165 4.04 1.72 -10.49
C GLY A 165 2.84 2.65 -10.37
N ASP A 166 1.84 2.52 -11.24
CA ASP A 166 0.59 3.29 -11.16
C ASP A 166 -0.23 2.88 -9.94
N VAL A 167 -0.89 3.87 -9.32
CA VAL A 167 -1.85 3.66 -8.22
C VAL A 167 -3.23 4.14 -8.66
N GLU A 168 -4.20 3.24 -8.57
CA GLU A 168 -5.62 3.59 -8.59
C GLU A 168 -6.05 4.01 -7.18
N VAL A 169 -6.84 5.08 -7.11
CA VAL A 169 -7.49 5.55 -5.90
C VAL A 169 -8.99 5.54 -6.15
N ALA A 170 -9.68 4.60 -5.52
CA ALA A 170 -11.11 4.41 -5.67
C ALA A 170 -11.85 4.75 -4.37
N THR A 171 -13.02 5.35 -4.50
CA THR A 171 -13.88 5.81 -3.40
C THR A 171 -15.26 5.17 -3.49
N ASP A 172 -16.14 5.48 -2.52
CA ASP A 172 -17.46 4.87 -2.36
C ASP A 172 -18.44 5.10 -3.53
N ASP A 173 -18.14 6.05 -4.41
CA ASP A 173 -18.89 6.38 -5.62
C ASP A 173 -18.42 5.63 -6.88
N LEU A 174 -17.30 4.90 -6.81
CA LEU A 174 -16.80 4.11 -7.93
C LEU A 174 -17.32 2.68 -7.86
N ASP A 175 -18.07 2.30 -8.89
CA ASP A 175 -18.29 0.91 -9.25
C ASP A 175 -17.39 0.59 -10.44
N HIS A 176 -16.60 -0.47 -10.34
CA HIS A 176 -15.68 -0.83 -11.41
C HIS A 176 -15.47 -2.34 -11.57
N THR A 177 -15.07 -2.73 -12.78
CA THR A 177 -14.71 -4.11 -13.12
C THR A 177 -13.28 -4.16 -13.63
N PRO A 178 -12.28 -4.34 -12.74
CA PRO A 178 -10.88 -4.40 -13.14
C PRO A 178 -10.61 -5.63 -14.00
N VAL A 179 -10.05 -5.43 -15.19
CA VAL A 179 -9.64 -6.50 -16.10
C VAL A 179 -8.13 -6.47 -16.27
N ALA A 180 -7.47 -7.59 -15.94
CA ALA A 180 -6.02 -7.72 -16.13
C ALA A 180 -5.66 -7.66 -17.62
N GLY A 181 -4.55 -7.00 -17.93
CA GLY A 181 -3.96 -6.95 -19.27
C GLY A 181 -3.63 -8.34 -19.81
N MET A 182 -3.45 -8.44 -21.13
CA MET A 182 -3.16 -9.71 -21.81
C MET A 182 -1.66 -10.06 -21.82
N GLU A 183 -0.80 -9.09 -21.50
CA GLU A 183 0.64 -9.19 -21.69
C GLU A 183 1.37 -10.10 -20.69
N ASP A 184 0.90 -10.13 -19.44
CA ASP A 184 1.53 -10.82 -18.32
C ASP A 184 0.53 -10.93 -17.17
N VAL A 185 0.85 -11.72 -16.14
CA VAL A 185 0.09 -11.70 -14.89
C VAL A 185 0.08 -10.29 -14.30
N CYS A 186 -1.10 -9.86 -13.86
CA CYS A 186 -1.25 -8.65 -13.08
C CYS A 186 -1.06 -8.97 -11.59
N ILE A 187 -0.02 -8.41 -10.97
CA ILE A 187 0.19 -8.48 -9.51
C ILE A 187 0.00 -7.09 -8.94
N CYS A 188 -0.94 -6.95 -8.02
CA CYS A 188 -1.24 -5.69 -7.36
C CYS A 188 -1.08 -5.79 -5.84
N LEU A 189 -0.72 -4.67 -5.21
CA LEU A 189 -0.90 -4.45 -3.79
C LEU A 189 -2.17 -3.61 -3.61
N ALA A 190 -3.17 -4.16 -2.93
CA ALA A 190 -4.45 -3.52 -2.68
C ALA A 190 -4.64 -3.25 -1.18
N ALA A 191 -5.20 -2.09 -0.82
CA ALA A 191 -5.61 -1.75 0.53
C ALA A 191 -7.05 -1.22 0.58
N THR A 192 -7.83 -1.67 1.55
CA THR A 192 -9.26 -1.33 1.72
C THR A 192 -9.58 -1.10 3.21
N ASP A 193 -10.40 -0.09 3.53
CA ASP A 193 -10.87 0.22 4.90
C ASP A 193 -12.12 -0.57 5.33
N ALA A 194 -12.89 -1.08 4.37
CA ALA A 194 -14.11 -1.84 4.60
C ALA A 194 -14.25 -3.00 3.60
N PRO A 195 -15.01 -4.06 3.94
CA PRO A 195 -15.25 -5.16 3.03
C PRO A 195 -15.95 -4.73 1.74
N LEU A 196 -15.58 -5.37 0.63
CA LEU A 196 -16.14 -5.14 -0.70
C LEU A 196 -17.65 -5.42 -0.78
N ARG A 197 -18.35 -4.61 -1.58
CA ARG A 197 -19.75 -4.84 -1.93
C ARG A 197 -19.90 -5.32 -3.36
N PHE A 198 -19.91 -6.63 -3.53
CA PHE A 198 -20.32 -7.25 -4.79
C PHE A 198 -21.83 -7.03 -5.03
N LYS A 199 -22.22 -6.58 -6.22
CA LYS A 199 -23.62 -6.26 -6.53
C LYS A 199 -24.43 -7.42 -7.10
N SER A 200 -23.80 -8.27 -7.91
CA SER A 200 -24.50 -9.36 -8.60
C SER A 200 -24.79 -10.57 -7.68
N LEU A 201 -25.90 -11.28 -7.91
CA LEU A 201 -26.34 -12.43 -7.09
C LEU A 201 -25.29 -13.55 -7.02
N LEU A 202 -24.59 -13.84 -8.13
CA LEU A 202 -23.55 -14.88 -8.19
C LEU A 202 -22.27 -14.44 -7.42
N PRO A 203 -21.71 -13.23 -7.64
CA PRO A 203 -20.57 -12.72 -6.86
C PRO A 203 -20.88 -12.50 -5.36
N ARG A 204 -22.10 -12.12 -4.97
CA ARG A 204 -22.50 -12.04 -3.54
C ARG A 204 -22.41 -13.39 -2.83
N MET A 205 -22.62 -14.50 -3.53
CA MET A 205 -22.43 -15.84 -2.94
C MET A 205 -20.94 -16.18 -2.74
N LEU A 206 -20.04 -15.50 -3.44
CA LEU A 206 -18.58 -15.65 -3.30
C LEU A 206 -18.01 -14.73 -2.20
N GLN A 207 -18.79 -13.78 -1.67
CA GLN A 207 -18.37 -12.86 -0.61
C GLN A 207 -17.74 -13.54 0.63
N PRO A 208 -18.19 -14.73 1.11
CA PRO A 208 -17.53 -15.46 2.20
C PRO A 208 -16.19 -16.12 1.82
N ILE A 209 -15.99 -16.40 0.53
CA ILE A 209 -14.77 -17.03 -0.02
C ILE A 209 -13.73 -15.96 -0.31
N PHE A 210 -14.19 -14.81 -0.79
CA PHE A 210 -13.35 -13.67 -1.11
C PHE A 210 -12.97 -12.90 0.16
N ARG A 211 -13.86 -12.75 1.17
CA ARG A 211 -13.60 -11.95 2.40
C ARG A 211 -12.68 -10.76 2.10
N ILE A 212 -13.04 -10.03 1.06
CA ILE A 212 -12.38 -8.79 0.65
C ILE A 212 -13.16 -7.67 1.28
#